data_AF-A0A7W7Q018-F1
#
_entry.id   AF-A0A7W7Q018-F1
#
_cell.length_a   1.000
_cell.length_b   1.000
_cell.length_c   1.000
_cell.angle_alpha   90.00
_cell.angle_beta   90.00
_cell.angle_gamma   90.00
#
_symmetry.space_group_name_H-M   'P 1'
#
loop_
_entity.id
_entity.type
_entity.pdbx_description
1 polymer ?
#
loop_
_entity_poly.entity_id
_entity_poly.type
_entity_poly.pdbx_seq_one_letter_code
_entity_poly.pdbx_strand_id
1 'polypeptide(L)'
;MEMTVAYPFNETGNLDLHDTYRKAQKAEGMLRVRLPHGEPAWLATRYADARLVLGDQRFSRAEAAAHDEPRMREGRATGGILSMDPPEHTRLRTLVAKAFTVRRVEELRPSARAIATSLVEDMKAAGPPRTWSTGSRCRYRWR
;
A
#
# COMPACT_ATOMS: atom_id res chain seq x y z
N MET A 1 0.39 2.77 32.82
CA MET A 1 -0.12 1.97 31.68
C MET A 1 -0.48 2.94 30.58
N GLU A 2 0.32 3.00 29.53
CA GLU A 2 0.05 3.87 28.38
C GLU A 2 -1.10 3.27 27.56
N MET A 3 -2.17 4.03 27.34
CA MET A 3 -3.39 3.54 26.71
C MET A 3 -3.24 3.45 25.18
N THR A 4 -3.32 2.25 24.63
CA THR A 4 -3.34 2.02 23.17
C THR A 4 -4.76 1.94 22.63
N VAL A 5 -5.00 2.47 21.43
CA VAL A 5 -6.28 2.32 20.70
C VAL A 5 -6.20 1.15 19.71
N ALA A 6 -7.26 0.34 19.60
CA ALA A 6 -7.31 -0.78 18.66
C ALA A 6 -7.34 -0.29 17.19
N TYR A 7 -6.54 -0.92 16.32
CA TYR A 7 -6.42 -0.61 14.89
C TYR A 7 -6.60 -1.90 14.07
N PRO A 8 -7.22 -1.86 12.87
CA PRO A 8 -7.60 -0.71 12.06
C PRO A 8 -8.92 -0.07 12.48
N PHE A 9 -9.10 1.21 12.17
CA PHE A 9 -10.37 1.92 12.41
C PHE A 9 -11.37 1.72 11.27
N ASN A 10 -10.90 1.49 10.04
CA ASN A 10 -11.77 1.29 8.89
C ASN A 10 -12.29 -0.15 8.83
N GLU A 11 -13.55 -0.29 8.42
CA GLU A 11 -14.20 -1.58 8.19
C GLU A 11 -14.05 -2.04 6.74
N THR A 12 -14.00 -3.36 6.53
CA THR A 12 -13.91 -3.92 5.18
C THR A 12 -15.23 -3.68 4.44
N GLY A 13 -15.17 -3.06 3.26
CA GLY A 13 -16.35 -2.76 2.44
C GLY A 13 -16.85 -1.32 2.52
N ASN A 14 -16.30 -0.52 3.44
CA ASN A 14 -16.52 0.92 3.46
C ASN A 14 -15.27 1.67 2.96
N LEU A 15 -15.47 2.59 2.01
CA LEU A 15 -14.40 3.42 1.44
C LEU A 15 -14.27 4.78 2.15
N ASP A 16 -15.21 5.14 3.02
CA ASP A 16 -15.14 6.36 3.80
C ASP A 16 -14.06 6.29 4.88
N LEU A 17 -13.45 7.46 5.15
CA LEU A 17 -12.49 7.60 6.23
C LEU A 17 -13.21 7.61 7.58
N HIS A 18 -12.89 6.65 8.45
CA HIS A 18 -13.46 6.53 9.78
C HIS A 18 -13.22 7.80 10.63
N ASP A 19 -14.20 8.20 11.45
CA ASP A 19 -14.17 9.44 12.24
C ASP A 19 -12.99 9.52 13.20
N THR A 20 -12.49 8.39 13.68
CA THR A 20 -11.27 8.34 14.53
C THR A 20 -10.08 8.99 13.84
N TYR A 21 -9.88 8.77 12.52
CA TYR A 21 -8.81 9.46 11.78
C TYR A 21 -9.08 10.96 11.70
N ARG A 22 -10.33 11.38 11.47
CA ARG A 22 -10.69 12.81 11.38
C ARG A 22 -10.47 13.53 12.71
N LYS A 23 -10.75 12.87 13.83
CA LYS A 23 -10.47 13.37 15.18
C LYS A 23 -8.97 13.44 15.43
N ALA A 24 -8.24 12.37 15.10
CA ALA A 24 -6.78 12.31 15.26
C ALA A 24 -6.04 13.39 14.47
N GLN A 25 -6.48 13.70 13.25
CA GLN A 25 -5.89 14.76 12.42
C GLN A 25 -6.03 16.17 13.02
N LYS A 26 -7.04 16.40 13.88
CA LYS A 26 -7.29 17.68 14.56
C LYS A 26 -6.65 17.75 15.94
N ALA A 27 -6.37 16.61 16.55
CA ALA A 27 -5.73 16.53 17.86
C ALA A 27 -4.22 16.82 17.76
N GLU A 28 -3.63 17.23 18.88
CA GLU A 28 -2.17 17.33 18.98
C GLU A 28 -1.53 15.95 19.21
N GLY A 29 -0.38 15.73 18.56
CA GLY A 29 0.40 14.50 18.71
C GLY A 29 -0.06 13.33 17.83
N MET A 30 0.61 12.19 18.02
CA MET A 30 0.30 10.93 17.33
C MET A 30 -0.46 9.99 18.26
N LEU A 31 -1.31 9.14 17.69
CA LEU A 31 -1.99 8.11 18.46
C LEU A 31 -1.07 6.91 18.69
N ARG A 32 -1.11 6.34 19.89
CA ARG A 32 -0.55 5.01 20.14
C ARG A 32 -1.61 3.96 19.84
N VAL A 33 -1.32 3.05 18.92
CA VAL A 33 -2.27 2.04 18.42
C VAL A 33 -1.76 0.62 18.61
N ARG A 34 -2.68 -0.34 18.62
CA ARG A 34 -2.39 -1.78 18.66
C ARG A 34 -3.07 -2.47 17.48
N LEU A 35 -2.26 -3.13 16.65
CA LEU A 35 -2.71 -3.97 15.56
C LEU A 35 -3.01 -5.40 16.06
N PRO A 36 -3.69 -6.26 15.28
CA PRO A 36 -3.97 -7.64 15.67
C PRO A 36 -2.73 -8.45 16.07
N HIS A 37 -1.58 -8.14 15.46
CA HIS A 37 -0.29 -8.76 15.81
C HIS A 37 0.81 -7.70 15.89
N GLY A 38 1.90 -8.03 16.58
CA GLY A 38 3.06 -7.15 16.74
C GLY A 38 3.02 -6.28 18.00
N GLU A 39 4.08 -5.50 18.14
CA GLU A 39 4.22 -4.47 19.16
C GLU A 39 3.28 -3.27 18.89
N PRO A 40 2.92 -2.49 19.93
CA PRO A 40 2.18 -1.24 19.71
C PRO A 40 2.95 -0.25 18.82
N ALA A 41 2.20 0.54 18.05
CA ALA A 41 2.74 1.45 17.05
C ALA A 41 2.32 2.90 17.29
N TRP A 42 3.10 3.86 16.80
CA TRP A 42 2.67 5.24 16.66
C TRP A 42 1.99 5.41 15.30
N LEU A 43 0.84 6.09 15.28
CA LEU A 43 0.07 6.36 14.08
C LEU A 43 0.15 7.85 13.73
N ALA A 44 0.93 8.16 12.71
CA ALA A 44 0.97 9.48 12.10
C ALA A 44 -0.28 9.69 11.23
N THR A 45 -1.08 10.72 11.54
CA THR A 45 -2.34 11.01 10.83
C THR A 45 -2.34 12.37 10.16
N ARG A 46 -1.59 13.34 10.68
CA ARG A 46 -1.42 14.68 10.10
C ARG A 46 -0.40 14.63 8.96
N TYR A 47 -0.61 15.46 7.94
CA TYR A 47 0.27 15.51 6.76
C TYR A 47 1.73 15.78 7.13
N ALA A 48 1.97 16.74 8.03
CA ALA A 48 3.33 17.09 8.46
C ALA A 48 4.04 15.92 9.15
N ASP A 49 3.34 15.20 10.05
CA ASP A 49 3.90 14.05 10.75
C ASP A 49 4.19 12.89 9.79
N ALA A 50 3.24 12.57 8.90
CA ALA A 50 3.42 11.52 7.91
C ALA A 50 4.59 11.82 6.96
N ARG A 51 4.70 13.08 6.49
CA ARG A 51 5.81 13.53 5.65
C ARG A 51 7.16 13.45 6.40
N LEU A 52 7.19 13.80 7.68
CA LEU A 52 8.39 13.70 8.51
C LEU A 52 8.82 12.23 8.68
N VAL A 53 7.90 11.37 9.13
CA VAL A 53 8.19 9.94 9.40
C VAL A 53 8.61 9.20 8.13
N LEU A 54 7.99 9.49 6.98
CA LEU A 54 8.30 8.82 5.71
C LEU A 54 9.51 9.40 4.97
N GLY A 55 10.00 10.57 5.35
CA GLY A 55 11.07 11.29 4.65
C GLY A 55 12.39 11.40 5.41
N ASP A 56 12.38 11.22 6.72
CA ASP A 56 13.54 11.39 7.59
C ASP A 56 14.28 10.06 7.82
N GLN A 57 15.60 10.07 7.68
CA GLN A 57 16.46 8.87 7.79
C GLN A 57 16.56 8.31 9.20
N ARG A 58 16.07 9.03 10.23
CA ARG A 58 15.97 8.52 11.60
C ARG A 58 14.93 7.41 11.75
N PHE A 59 13.99 7.28 10.80
CA PHE A 59 13.00 6.21 10.78
C PHE A 59 13.46 5.11 9.81
N SER A 60 13.88 3.98 10.38
CA SER A 60 14.50 2.87 9.65
C SER A 60 13.52 1.73 9.40
N ARG A 61 13.53 1.19 8.18
CA ARG A 61 12.79 -0.04 7.83
C ARG A 61 13.60 -1.31 8.08
N ALA A 62 14.93 -1.24 7.99
CA ALA A 62 15.79 -2.37 8.31
C ALA A 62 15.75 -2.69 9.81
N GLU A 63 15.73 -1.67 10.67
CA GLU A 63 15.63 -1.83 12.12
C GLU A 63 14.28 -2.45 12.52
N ALA A 64 13.19 -2.05 11.85
CA ALA A 64 11.87 -2.62 12.10
C ALA A 64 11.83 -4.15 11.91
N ALA A 65 12.71 -4.73 11.08
CA ALA A 65 12.79 -6.17 10.87
C ALA A 65 13.34 -6.94 12.09
N ALA A 66 14.07 -6.27 12.99
CA ALA A 66 14.53 -6.85 14.25
C ALA A 66 13.42 -6.92 15.32
N HIS A 67 12.32 -6.20 15.13
CA HIS A 67 11.19 -6.12 16.05
C HIS A 67 10.00 -6.97 15.60
N ASP A 68 9.03 -7.18 16.50
CA ASP A 68 7.74 -7.73 16.11
C ASP A 68 6.83 -6.66 15.51
N GLU A 69 6.98 -6.45 14.20
CA GLU A 69 6.30 -5.36 13.51
C GLU A 69 4.76 -5.41 13.66
N PRO A 70 4.12 -4.25 13.90
CA PRO A 70 2.66 -4.13 13.94
C PRO A 70 2.06 -4.51 12.58
N ARG A 71 1.13 -5.47 12.55
CA ARG A 71 0.60 -6.01 11.29
C ARG A 71 -0.83 -6.54 11.36
N MET A 72 -1.48 -6.56 10.20
CA MET A 72 -2.87 -7.00 10.02
C MET A 72 -3.06 -8.51 9.86
N ARG A 73 -2.01 -9.23 9.42
CA ARG A 73 -2.07 -10.66 9.14
C ARG A 73 -0.93 -11.37 9.87
N GLU A 74 -1.12 -12.65 10.11
CA GLU A 74 -0.07 -13.52 10.61
C GLU A 74 1.07 -13.66 9.57
N GLY A 75 2.28 -13.90 10.08
CA GLY A 75 3.51 -13.93 9.28
C GLY A 75 4.14 -12.55 9.09
N ARG A 76 5.45 -12.53 8.84
CA ARG A 76 6.22 -11.31 8.55
C ARG A 76 6.45 -11.20 7.05
N ALA A 77 6.25 -10.01 6.49
CA ALA A 77 6.61 -9.74 5.10
C ALA A 77 8.12 -9.46 5.04
N THR A 78 8.92 -10.53 5.10
CA THR A 78 10.38 -10.38 5.13
C THR A 78 10.94 -10.15 3.74
N GLY A 79 11.69 -9.05 3.56
CA GLY A 79 12.55 -8.83 2.40
C GLY A 79 12.00 -7.85 1.35
N GLY A 80 12.76 -7.75 0.25
CA GLY A 80 12.50 -6.83 -0.85
C GLY A 80 12.98 -5.40 -0.58
N ILE A 81 12.88 -4.55 -1.60
CA ILE A 81 13.34 -3.16 -1.54
C ILE A 81 12.65 -2.34 -0.44
N LEU A 82 11.45 -2.75 -0.04
CA LEU A 82 10.69 -2.08 1.00
C LEU A 82 11.26 -2.33 2.41
N SER A 83 12.01 -3.41 2.67
CA SER A 83 12.54 -3.71 4.01
C SER A 83 13.98 -3.20 4.21
N MET A 84 14.45 -2.27 3.37
CA MET A 84 15.84 -1.80 3.35
C MET A 84 15.91 -0.30 3.60
N ASP A 85 17.06 0.14 4.11
CA ASP A 85 17.41 1.55 4.23
C ASP A 85 18.54 1.94 3.25
N PRO A 86 18.84 3.22 3.06
CA PRO A 86 20.06 3.65 2.39
C PRO A 86 21.32 3.10 3.10
N PRO A 87 22.39 2.77 2.35
CA PRO A 87 22.56 2.96 0.90
C PRO A 87 21.99 1.83 0.01
N GLU A 88 21.70 0.65 0.54
CA GLU A 88 21.25 -0.52 -0.23
C GLU A 88 19.94 -0.25 -0.96
N HIS A 89 18.97 0.34 -0.25
CA HIS A 89 17.69 0.78 -0.81
C HIS A 89 17.90 1.73 -2.00
N THR A 90 18.76 2.74 -1.83
CA THR A 90 19.05 3.74 -2.87
C THR A 90 19.66 3.11 -4.12
N ARG A 91 20.58 2.16 -3.94
CA ARG A 91 21.21 1.44 -5.05
C ARG A 91 20.18 0.64 -5.86
N LEU A 92 19.36 -0.18 -5.19
CA LEU A 92 18.33 -0.98 -5.87
C LEU A 92 17.25 -0.11 -6.50
N ARG A 93 16.81 0.95 -5.80
CA ARG A 93 15.80 1.89 -6.31
C ARG A 93 16.30 2.57 -7.57
N THR A 94 17.57 2.95 -7.63
CA THR A 94 18.16 3.60 -8.81
C THR A 94 18.18 2.67 -10.02
N LEU A 95 18.42 1.37 -9.83
CA LEU A 95 18.37 0.38 -10.91
C LEU A 95 16.94 0.18 -11.41
N VAL A 96 16.00 -0.03 -10.49
CA VAL A 96 14.57 -0.26 -10.83
C VAL A 96 13.95 0.97 -11.46
N ALA A 97 14.25 2.18 -10.97
CA ALA A 97 13.68 3.43 -11.49
C ALA A 97 13.98 3.68 -12.97
N LYS A 98 15.09 3.13 -13.50
CA LYS A 98 15.41 3.21 -14.94
C LYS A 98 14.40 2.47 -15.83
N ALA A 99 13.72 1.45 -15.30
CA ALA A 99 12.66 0.73 -16.00
C ALA A 99 11.29 1.41 -15.87
N PHE A 100 11.07 2.20 -14.81
CA PHE A 100 9.79 2.84 -14.48
C PHE A 100 9.79 4.36 -14.74
N THR A 101 10.42 4.80 -15.83
CA THR A 101 10.39 6.21 -16.21
C THR A 101 9.03 6.59 -16.82
N VAL A 102 8.66 7.88 -16.73
CA VAL A 102 7.42 8.41 -17.32
C VAL A 102 7.29 7.98 -18.79
N ARG A 103 8.36 8.13 -19.58
CA ARG A 103 8.37 7.71 -20.99
C ARG A 103 8.07 6.22 -21.16
N ARG A 104 8.71 5.34 -20.37
CA ARG A 104 8.47 3.88 -20.46
C ARG A 104 7.05 3.50 -20.08
N VAL A 105 6.48 4.17 -19.07
CA VAL A 105 5.07 3.97 -18.69
C VAL A 105 4.12 4.44 -19.79
N GLU A 106 4.42 5.56 -20.45
CA GLU A 106 3.62 6.05 -21.57
C GLU A 106 3.68 5.14 -22.80
N GLU A 107 4.83 4.50 -23.06
CA GLU A 107 4.96 3.47 -24.10
C GLU A 107 4.02 2.26 -23.87
N LEU A 108 3.57 2.00 -22.64
CA LEU A 108 2.59 0.95 -22.32
C LEU A 108 1.14 1.34 -22.63
N ARG A 109 0.83 2.64 -22.82
CA ARG A 109 -0.54 3.15 -23.00
C ARG A 109 -1.30 2.46 -24.15
N PRO A 110 -0.72 2.25 -25.35
CA PRO A 110 -1.43 1.58 -26.44
C PRO A 110 -1.80 0.13 -26.10
N SER A 111 -0.89 -0.62 -25.47
CA SER A 111 -1.12 -2.00 -25.07
C SER A 111 -2.19 -2.10 -23.97
N ALA A 112 -2.10 -1.25 -22.93
CA ALA A 112 -3.10 -1.19 -21.87
C ALA A 112 -4.50 -0.84 -22.44
N ARG A 113 -4.57 0.10 -23.38
CA ARG A 113 -5.82 0.44 -24.09
C ARG A 113 -6.36 -0.76 -24.88
N ALA A 114 -5.51 -1.47 -25.62
CA ALA A 114 -5.94 -2.64 -26.39
C ALA A 114 -6.51 -3.75 -25.48
N ILE A 115 -5.85 -4.04 -24.35
CA ILE A 115 -6.32 -5.00 -23.35
C ILE A 115 -7.65 -4.55 -22.76
N ALA A 116 -7.75 -3.30 -22.33
CA ALA A 116 -9.00 -2.76 -21.76
C ALA A 116 -10.15 -2.82 -22.75
N THR A 117 -9.93 -2.43 -24.01
CA THR A 117 -10.94 -2.55 -25.08
C THR A 117 -11.37 -3.99 -25.27
N SER A 118 -10.43 -4.95 -25.33
CA SER A 118 -10.76 -6.37 -25.49
C SER A 118 -11.62 -6.88 -24.34
N LEU A 119 -11.30 -6.51 -23.09
CA LEU A 119 -12.09 -6.90 -21.92
C LEU A 119 -13.52 -6.35 -22.00
N VAL A 120 -13.69 -5.12 -22.49
CA VAL A 120 -15.01 -4.50 -22.66
C VAL A 120 -15.81 -5.18 -23.78
N GLU A 121 -15.18 -5.51 -24.91
CA GLU A 121 -15.86 -6.22 -26.00
C GLU A 121 -16.27 -7.64 -25.59
N ASP A 122 -15.42 -8.36 -24.85
CA ASP A 122 -15.77 -9.67 -24.28
C ASP A 122 -16.99 -9.58 -23.35
N MET A 123 -17.05 -8.53 -22.52
CA MET A 123 -18.20 -8.28 -21.65
C MET A 123 -19.48 -8.01 -22.45
N LYS A 124 -19.41 -7.22 -23.53
CA LYS A 124 -20.56 -6.93 -24.39
C LYS A 124 -21.09 -8.19 -25.08
N ALA A 125 -20.18 -9.01 -25.61
CA ALA A 125 -20.55 -10.24 -26.32
C ALA A 125 -21.24 -11.28 -25.42
N ALA A 126 -20.92 -11.29 -24.12
CA ALA A 126 -21.49 -12.25 -23.16
C ALA A 126 -22.91 -11.91 -22.68
N GLY A 127 -23.37 -10.67 -22.84
CA GLY A 127 -24.69 -10.20 -22.41
C GLY A 127 -24.87 -10.04 -20.88
N PRO A 128 -25.88 -9.28 -20.42
CA PRO A 128 -26.16 -9.06 -19.00
C PRO A 128 -26.91 -10.24 -18.32
N PRO A 129 -26.82 -10.42 -16.98
CA PRO A 129 -26.03 -9.64 -16.02
C PRO A 129 -24.69 -10.32 -15.67
N ARG A 130 -23.58 -9.57 -15.75
CA ARG A 130 -22.31 -9.94 -15.11
C ARG A 130 -21.79 -8.80 -14.24
N THR A 131 -21.30 -9.17 -13.07
CA THR A 131 -20.49 -8.31 -12.22
C THR A 131 -19.09 -8.19 -12.82
N TRP A 132 -18.54 -6.96 -12.82
CA TRP A 132 -17.19 -6.64 -13.29
C TRP A 132 -16.06 -7.48 -12.63
N SER A 133 -16.37 -8.14 -11.51
CA SER A 133 -15.47 -9.01 -10.74
C SER A 133 -15.41 -10.46 -11.21
N THR A 134 -16.33 -10.92 -12.07
CA THR A 134 -16.40 -12.32 -12.52
C THR A 134 -15.78 -12.46 -13.91
N GLY A 135 -14.47 -12.74 -13.91
CA GLY A 135 -13.62 -12.68 -15.09
C GLY A 135 -14.01 -13.57 -16.27
N SER A 136 -13.81 -13.03 -17.48
CA SER A 136 -13.26 -13.81 -18.57
C SER A 136 -11.83 -14.20 -18.19
N ARG A 137 -11.50 -15.49 -18.31
CA ARG A 137 -10.15 -16.02 -18.05
C ARG A 137 -9.13 -15.11 -18.72
N CYS A 138 -8.29 -14.47 -17.93
CA CYS A 138 -7.12 -13.75 -18.42
C CYS A 138 -6.24 -14.78 -19.13
N ARG A 139 -6.43 -14.94 -20.44
CA ARG A 139 -5.67 -15.83 -21.33
C ARG A 139 -4.39 -15.18 -21.85
N TYR A 140 -3.93 -14.11 -21.20
CA TYR A 140 -2.64 -13.51 -21.51
C TYR A 140 -1.54 -14.36 -20.87
N ARG A 141 -1.09 -15.39 -21.60
CA ARG A 141 0.20 -16.03 -21.37
C ARG A 141 1.28 -15.01 -21.70
N TRP A 142 1.84 -14.38 -20.68
CA TRP A 142 3.06 -13.58 -20.81
C TRP A 142 4.16 -14.51 -21.39
N ARG A 143 4.71 -14.11 -22.54
CA ARG A 143 5.91 -14.75 -23.12
C ARG A 143 7.15 -14.22 -22.43
#